data_AF-A0A2G9XQC4-F1
#
_entry.id   AF-A0A2G9XQC4-F1
#
_cell.length_a   1.000
_cell.length_b   1.000
_cell.length_c   1.000
_cell.angle_alpha   90.00
_cell.angle_beta   90.00
_cell.angle_gamma   90.00
#
_symmetry.space_group_name_H-M   'P 1'
#
loop_
_entity.id
_entity.type
_entity.pdbx_description
1 polymer ?
#
loop_
_entity_poly.entity_id
_entity_poly.type
_entity_poly.pdbx_seq_one_letter_code
_entity_poly.pdbx_strand_id
1 'polypeptide(L)' 'MSDSGILGLTKANFNSTKSKIREILQQGFGLQALPEIAIEGVGTKPDTRYG' A
#
# COMPACT_ATOMS: atom_id res chain seq x y z
N MET A 1 15.39 1.01 14.94
CA MET A 1 14.68 0.98 13.64
C MET A 1 13.24 1.33 13.91
N SER A 2 12.61 2.24 13.17
CA SER A 2 11.23 2.64 13.45
C SER A 2 10.26 1.56 12.95
N ASP A 3 9.34 1.10 13.79
CA ASP A 3 8.24 0.19 13.44
C ASP A 3 7.19 0.82 12.51
N SER A 4 7.56 1.86 11.76
CA SER A 4 6.72 2.59 10.84
C SER A 4 7.18 2.34 9.41
N GLY A 5 6.37 1.58 8.66
CA GLY A 5 6.64 1.20 7.28
C GLY A 5 5.53 0.27 6.78
N ILE A 6 5.69 -0.31 5.58
CA ILE A 6 4.68 -1.22 5.02
C ILE A 6 4.44 -2.46 5.90
N LEU A 7 5.44 -2.85 6.69
CA LEU A 7 5.37 -3.97 7.64
C LEU A 7 4.77 -3.59 9.01
N GLY A 8 4.58 -2.29 9.27
CA GLY A 8 4.09 -1.74 10.54
C GLY A 8 2.92 -0.78 10.33
N LEU A 9 1.96 -1.19 9.49
CA LEU A 9 0.78 -0.40 9.17
C LEU A 9 -0.15 -0.30 10.40
N THR A 10 -0.38 0.92 10.85
CA THR A 10 -1.37 1.29 11.86
C THR A 10 -2.47 2.11 11.20
N LYS A 11 -3.66 2.20 11.81
CA LYS A 11 -4.74 3.06 11.28
C LYS A 11 -4.29 4.51 11.03
N ALA A 12 -3.40 5.03 11.88
CA ALA A 12 -2.89 6.39 11.77
C ALA A 12 -1.92 6.58 10.59
N ASN A 13 -1.06 5.59 10.31
CA ASN A 13 -0.05 5.70 9.26
C ASN A 13 -0.49 5.10 7.91
N PHE A 14 -1.62 4.39 7.86
CA PHE A 14 -2.11 3.70 6.66
C PHE A 14 -2.35 4.67 5.50
N ASN A 15 -3.09 5.75 5.73
CA ASN A 15 -3.40 6.74 4.69
C ASN A 15 -2.13 7.45 4.19
N SER A 16 -1.22 7.83 5.10
CA SER A 16 0.04 8.46 4.73
C SER A 16 0.91 7.52 3.89
N THR A 17 1.00 6.25 4.29
CA THR A 17 1.77 5.23 3.55
C THR A 17 1.16 4.94 2.18
N LYS A 18 -0.18 4.87 2.09
CA LYS A 18 -0.90 4.68 0.83
C LYS A 18 -0.63 5.82 -0.16
N SER A 19 -0.64 7.07 0.31
CA SER A 19 -0.30 8.22 -0.54
C SER A 19 1.14 8.18 -1.05
N LYS A 20 2.11 7.84 -0.19
CA LYS A 20 3.51 7.67 -0.59
C LYS A 20 3.69 6.58 -1.64
N ILE A 21 3.01 5.44 -1.48
CA ILE A 21 3.06 4.36 -2.47
C ILE A 21 2.48 4.83 -3.80
N ARG A 22 1.37 5.60 -3.78
CA ARG A 22 0.81 6.20 -5.01
C ARG A 22 1.78 7.13 -5.71
N GLU A 23 2.48 8.00 -4.97
CA GLU A 23 3.49 8.90 -5.55
C GLU A 23 4.63 8.12 -6.22
N ILE A 24 5.11 7.05 -5.59
CA ILE A 24 6.15 6.19 -6.18
C ILE A 24 5.65 5.48 -7.43
N LEU A 25 4.43 4.93 -7.40
CA LEU A 25 3.81 4.30 -8.57
C LEU A 25 3.61 5.31 -9.70
N GLN A 26 3.19 6.53 -9.38
CA GLN A 26 3.06 7.60 -10.37
C GLN A 26 4.40 7.94 -11.02
N GLN A 27 5.48 7.99 -10.24
CA GLN A 27 6.82 8.28 -10.76
C GLN A 27 7.36 7.14 -11.63
N GLY A 28 7.09 5.88 -11.27
CA GLY A 28 7.59 4.71 -12.00
C GLY A 28 6.78 4.36 -13.25
N PHE A 29 5.45 4.46 -13.19
CA PHE A 29 4.53 3.99 -14.23
C PHE A 29 3.81 5.12 -14.97
N GLY A 30 3.92 6.35 -14.49
CA GLY A 30 3.20 7.50 -15.04
C GLY A 30 1.73 7.57 -14.60
N LEU A 31 1.11 8.72 -14.85
CA LEU A 31 -0.28 9.00 -14.46
C LEU A 31 -1.31 8.06 -15.13
N GLN A 32 -1.00 7.57 -16.32
CA GLN A 32 -1.93 6.78 -17.14
C GLN A 32 -2.12 5.36 -16.61
N ALA A 33 -1.09 4.79 -15.97
CA ALA A 33 -1.11 3.43 -15.43
C ALA A 33 -1.64 3.34 -14.00
N LEU A 34 -1.74 4.46 -13.27
CA LEU A 34 -2.27 4.49 -11.90
C LEU A 34 -3.72 3.94 -11.74
N PRO A 35 -4.65 4.15 -12.69
CA PRO A 35 -5.99 3.54 -12.62
C PRO A 35 -5.96 2.03 -12.81
N GLU A 36 -4.98 1.52 -13.57
CA GLU A 36 -4.78 0.09 -13.81
C GLU A 36 -4.09 -0.60 -12.63
N ILE A 37 -3.28 0.16 -11.86
CA ILE A 37 -2.57 -0.32 -10.68
C ILE A 37 -3.40 0.00 -9.41
N ALA A 38 -4.31 -0.90 -9.07
CA ALA A 38 -5.12 -0.77 -7.87
C ALA A 38 -4.33 -1.13 -6.59
N ILE A 39 -4.22 -0.18 -5.64
CA ILE A 39 -3.78 -0.47 -4.27
C ILE A 39 -5.02 -0.83 -3.45
N GLU A 40 -5.27 -2.12 -3.33
CA GLU A 40 -6.34 -2.66 -2.50
C GLU A 40 -5.80 -3.11 -1.14
N GLY A 41 -6.52 -2.73 -0.09
CA GLY A 41 -6.27 -3.30 1.24
C GLY A 41 -6.89 -4.68 1.28
N VAL A 42 -6.12 -5.71 0.94
CA VAL A 42 -6.57 -7.10 1.14
C VAL A 42 -6.55 -7.34 2.65
N GLY A 43 -7.72 -7.18 3.29
CA GLY A 43 -7.87 -7.45 4.71
C GLY A 43 -7.46 -8.89 5.00
N THR A 44 -6.53 -9.08 5.92
CA THR A 44 -6.19 -10.41 6.43
C THR A 44 -7.41 -10.94 7.17
N LYS A 45 -8.19 -11.79 6.52
CA LYS A 45 -8.97 -12.78 7.28
C LYS A 45 -7.91 -13.70 7.91
N PRO A 46 -7.84 -13.83 9.25
CA PRO A 46 -6.70 -14.43 9.95
C PRO A 46 -6.29 -15.83 9.46
N ASP A 47 -7.21 -16.58 8.82
CA ASP A 47 -6.99 -17.95 8.37
C ASP A 47 -6.65 -18.12 6.88
N THR A 48 -6.49 -17.04 6.10
CA THR A 48 -6.21 -17.16 4.67
C THR A 48 -4.74 -16.91 4.37
N ARG A 49 -3.95 -17.99 4.29
CA ARG A 49 -2.61 -17.98 3.69
C ARG A 49 -2.77 -18.29 2.21
N TYR A 50 -2.40 -17.35 1.34
CA TYR A 50 -2.22 -17.64 -0.08
C TYR A 50 -0.86 -18.30 -0.24
N GLY A 51 -0.88 -19.58 -0.61
CA GLY A 51 0.27 -20.37 -1.06
C GLY A 51 0.16 -20.63 -2.56
#